data_AF-A0A7K0I5V3-F1
#
_entry.id   AF-A0A7K0I5V3-F1
#
_cell.length_a   1.000
_cell.length_b   1.000
_cell.length_c   1.000
_cell.angle_alpha   90.00
_cell.angle_beta   90.00
_cell.angle_gamma   90.00
#
_symmetry.space_group_name_H-M   'P 1'
#
loop_
_entity.id
_entity.type
_entity.pdbx_description
1 polymer ?
#
loop_
_entity_poly.entity_id
_entity_poly.type
_entity_poly.pdbx_seq_one_letter_code
_entity_poly.pdbx_strand_id
1 'polypeptide(L)'
;LTTWTKMDLAHSWGVVLHDGKFYNFSPVYGQPDTYREKLETTSYLKPAKVYRLLFDPEFKETDIKDDGYITNLKSPLLRDVTKEEGYQVLDICIETDKPVSSSIKQIYLCTYNDYDWKPLAIGSRKGSTCRFKDIVGNNIFIIAEVSNTQSLQYITAPFILKKDGDIHKLIPQKELSQSFTFNKRKNKLNQKHTLHYWDADKNGFISLEEMSSTDTTQTYNQIPKNALLWFTVPERIVNQRVFYIENDSIKY
;
A
#
# COMPACT_ATOMS: atom_id res chain seq x y z
N LEU A 1 -11.89 4.58 -9.52
CA LEU A 1 -10.50 5.03 -9.24
C LEU A 1 -9.93 4.16 -8.14
N THR A 2 -8.69 3.72 -8.29
CA THR A 2 -7.90 3.09 -7.23
C THR A 2 -6.45 3.55 -7.34
N THR A 3 -5.74 3.60 -6.22
CA THR A 3 -4.27 3.51 -6.23
C THR A 3 -3.92 2.04 -6.07
N TRP A 4 -3.06 1.50 -6.94
CA TRP A 4 -2.67 0.10 -6.81
C TRP A 4 -1.74 -0.11 -5.62
N THR A 5 -1.96 -1.19 -4.87
CA THR A 5 -1.08 -1.63 -3.78
C THR A 5 -0.03 -2.63 -4.25
N LYS A 6 -0.34 -3.36 -5.33
CA LYS A 6 0.52 -4.39 -5.93
C LYS A 6 0.91 -4.09 -7.36
N MET A 7 0.67 -2.87 -7.82
CA MET A 7 1.15 -2.30 -9.07
C MET A 7 1.53 -0.85 -8.83
N ASP A 8 2.20 -0.24 -9.80
CA ASP A 8 2.49 1.18 -9.77
C ASP A 8 1.33 2.00 -10.32
N LEU A 9 1.26 3.24 -9.86
CA LEU A 9 0.31 4.27 -10.30
C LEU A 9 -1.14 3.98 -9.87
N ALA A 10 -2.00 4.94 -10.19
CA ALA A 10 -3.44 4.83 -10.06
C ALA A 10 -4.06 4.25 -11.33
N HIS A 11 -5.31 3.80 -11.20
CA HIS A 11 -6.09 3.30 -12.33
C HIS A 11 -7.57 3.70 -12.21
N SER A 12 -8.22 3.81 -13.37
CA SER A 12 -9.63 4.11 -13.49
C SER A 12 -10.29 3.17 -14.49
N TRP A 13 -11.59 2.98 -14.31
CA TRP A 13 -12.43 2.21 -15.20
C TRP A 13 -13.83 2.83 -15.21
N GLY A 14 -14.64 2.43 -16.18
CA GLY A 14 -16.04 2.84 -16.28
C GLY A 14 -16.93 1.95 -15.44
N VAL A 15 -18.04 2.50 -14.97
CA VAL A 15 -19.12 1.73 -14.35
C VAL A 15 -20.44 2.06 -15.02
N VAL A 16 -21.29 1.06 -15.21
CA VAL A 16 -22.66 1.24 -15.69
C VAL A 16 -23.63 0.83 -14.59
N LEU A 17 -24.69 1.62 -14.38
CA LEU A 17 -25.78 1.30 -13.48
C LEU A 17 -26.86 0.55 -14.24
N HIS A 18 -27.17 -0.67 -13.80
CA HIS A 18 -28.24 -1.49 -14.35
C HIS A 18 -28.96 -2.20 -13.19
N ASP A 19 -30.28 -2.12 -13.14
CA ASP A 19 -31.12 -2.72 -12.09
C ASP A 19 -30.63 -2.44 -10.65
N GLY A 20 -30.22 -1.19 -10.40
CA GLY A 20 -29.74 -0.75 -9.09
C GLY A 20 -28.35 -1.25 -8.70
N LYS A 21 -27.63 -1.93 -9.60
CA LYS A 21 -26.26 -2.42 -9.39
C LYS A 21 -25.27 -1.77 -10.34
N PHE A 22 -24.07 -1.51 -9.84
CA PHE A 22 -22.96 -1.02 -10.65
C PHE A 22 -22.14 -2.17 -11.20
N TYR A 23 -21.82 -2.12 -12.50
CA TYR A 23 -21.00 -3.10 -13.17
C TYR A 23 -19.76 -2.45 -13.80
N ASN A 24 -18.59 -3.05 -13.56
CA ASN A 24 -17.29 -2.49 -13.90
C ASN A 24 -16.88 -2.87 -15.33
N PHE A 25 -16.58 -1.91 -16.18
CA PHE A 25 -16.03 -2.19 -17.51
C PHE A 25 -14.78 -1.38 -17.78
N SER A 26 -13.92 -1.91 -18.65
CA SER A 26 -12.80 -1.19 -19.21
C SER A 26 -12.92 -1.21 -20.73
N PRO A 27 -12.97 -0.03 -21.39
CA PRO A 27 -13.01 0.04 -22.85
C PRO A 27 -11.89 -0.75 -23.54
N VAL A 28 -10.77 -0.96 -22.84
CA VAL A 28 -9.58 -1.65 -23.35
C VAL A 28 -9.52 -3.12 -22.89
N TYR A 29 -9.99 -3.43 -21.68
CA TYR A 29 -9.69 -4.72 -21.04
C TYR A 29 -10.88 -5.68 -20.87
N GLY A 30 -12.14 -5.21 -20.97
CA GLY A 30 -13.27 -6.11 -20.81
C GLY A 30 -14.62 -5.43 -20.57
N GLN A 31 -15.66 -6.16 -20.90
CA GLN A 31 -17.06 -5.83 -20.65
C GLN A 31 -17.41 -5.97 -19.15
N PRO A 32 -18.53 -5.37 -18.70
CA PRO A 32 -19.03 -5.34 -17.30
C PRO A 32 -18.76 -6.57 -16.40
N ASP A 33 -18.97 -7.79 -16.91
CA ASP A 33 -18.81 -9.01 -16.12
C ASP A 33 -17.37 -9.54 -16.12
N THR A 34 -16.75 -9.57 -17.31
CA THR A 34 -15.39 -10.09 -17.52
C THR A 34 -14.33 -9.25 -16.80
N TYR A 35 -14.55 -7.94 -16.70
CA TYR A 35 -13.56 -7.05 -16.10
C TYR A 35 -13.57 -7.14 -14.57
N ARG A 36 -14.74 -7.29 -13.94
CA ARG A 36 -14.83 -7.56 -12.50
C ARG A 36 -14.13 -8.88 -12.15
N GLU A 37 -14.42 -9.96 -12.88
CA GLU A 37 -13.78 -11.25 -12.66
C GLU A 37 -12.25 -11.14 -12.78
N LYS A 38 -11.75 -10.39 -13.76
CA LYS A 38 -10.31 -10.13 -13.93
C LYS A 38 -9.68 -9.44 -12.70
N LEU A 39 -10.35 -8.44 -12.14
CA LEU A 39 -9.89 -7.73 -10.93
C LEU A 39 -9.89 -8.65 -9.70
N GLU A 40 -10.85 -9.56 -9.60
CA GLU A 40 -10.97 -10.51 -8.48
C GLU A 40 -9.96 -11.65 -8.53
N THR A 41 -9.73 -12.20 -9.71
CA THR A 41 -8.90 -13.41 -9.92
C THR A 41 -7.43 -13.08 -10.10
N THR A 42 -7.10 -11.89 -10.59
CA THR A 42 -5.72 -11.47 -10.80
C THR A 42 -5.20 -10.75 -9.56
N SER A 43 -4.45 -11.45 -8.71
CA SER A 43 -4.05 -10.98 -7.38
C SER A 43 -3.41 -9.58 -7.33
N TYR A 44 -2.61 -9.20 -8.34
CA TYR A 44 -1.97 -7.89 -8.42
C TYR A 44 -2.89 -6.77 -8.94
N LEU A 45 -4.04 -7.11 -9.53
CA LEU A 45 -5.10 -6.20 -9.97
C LEU A 45 -6.21 -6.04 -8.92
N LYS A 46 -6.14 -6.75 -7.80
CA LYS A 46 -7.16 -6.62 -6.75
C LYS A 46 -6.91 -5.32 -5.95
N PRO A 47 -7.81 -4.33 -6.02
CA PRO A 47 -7.61 -3.06 -5.34
C PRO A 47 -7.77 -3.21 -3.82
N ALA A 48 -7.02 -2.41 -3.07
CA ALA A 48 -7.20 -2.31 -1.61
C ALA A 48 -8.35 -1.36 -1.23
N LYS A 49 -8.60 -0.35 -2.06
CA LYS A 49 -9.69 0.63 -1.96
C LYS A 49 -10.17 1.04 -3.35
N VAL A 50 -11.46 1.29 -3.48
CA VAL A 50 -12.07 1.79 -4.72
C VAL A 50 -12.91 3.02 -4.43
N TYR A 51 -12.65 4.07 -5.19
CA TYR A 51 -13.37 5.33 -5.14
C TYR A 51 -14.12 5.58 -6.44
N ARG A 52 -15.36 6.05 -6.35
CA ARG A 52 -16.17 6.51 -7.48
C ARG A 52 -16.16 8.03 -7.50
N LEU A 53 -15.91 8.59 -8.69
CA LEU A 53 -16.09 10.02 -8.93
C LEU A 53 -17.59 10.27 -9.14
N LEU A 54 -18.14 11.19 -8.35
CA LEU A 54 -19.53 11.62 -8.41
C LEU A 54 -19.68 12.84 -9.34
N PHE A 55 -20.90 13.04 -9.84
CA PHE A 55 -21.26 14.26 -10.56
C PHE A 55 -21.53 15.42 -9.59
N ASP A 56 -22.25 15.14 -8.49
CA ASP A 56 -22.57 16.10 -7.45
C ASP A 56 -21.75 15.85 -6.18
N PRO A 57 -21.33 16.92 -5.47
CA PRO A 57 -20.56 16.79 -4.25
C PRO A 57 -21.39 16.20 -3.11
N GLU A 58 -20.79 15.26 -2.38
CA GLU A 58 -21.32 14.70 -1.13
C GLU A 58 -20.47 15.20 0.03
N PHE A 59 -21.05 16.04 0.87
CA PHE A 59 -20.40 16.53 2.08
C PHE A 59 -20.69 15.57 3.23
N LYS A 60 -19.62 15.05 3.84
CA LYS A 60 -19.71 14.23 5.04
C LYS A 60 -19.48 15.09 6.27
N GLU A 61 -20.44 15.10 7.19
CA GLU A 61 -20.22 15.67 8.51
C GLU A 61 -19.18 14.84 9.26
N THR A 62 -18.19 15.52 9.84
CA THR A 62 -17.14 14.89 10.66
C THR A 62 -16.75 15.84 11.78
N ASP A 63 -16.68 15.32 13.00
CA ASP A 63 -16.17 16.06 14.16
C ASP A 63 -14.63 16.19 14.13
N ILE A 64 -13.97 15.51 13.19
CA ILE A 64 -12.53 15.55 13.03
C ILE A 64 -12.17 16.76 12.17
N LYS A 65 -11.49 17.72 12.78
CA LYS A 65 -10.97 18.91 12.10
C LYS A 65 -9.99 18.51 10.99
N ASP A 66 -10.13 19.15 9.83
CA ASP A 66 -9.17 19.01 8.73
C ASP A 66 -7.75 19.39 9.19
N ASP A 67 -6.79 18.53 8.89
CA ASP A 67 -5.37 18.70 9.19
C ASP A 67 -4.60 19.56 8.17
N GLY A 68 -5.27 20.03 7.11
CA GLY A 68 -4.71 20.89 6.07
C GLY A 68 -3.90 20.17 4.99
N TYR A 69 -3.69 18.86 5.09
CA TYR A 69 -2.93 18.11 4.09
C TYR A 69 -3.68 17.96 2.77
N ILE A 70 -3.03 18.24 1.65
CA ILE A 70 -3.66 18.24 0.33
C ILE A 70 -3.68 16.82 -0.23
N THR A 71 -4.87 16.27 -0.44
CA THR A 71 -5.07 14.98 -1.12
C THR A 71 -6.44 14.91 -1.77
N ASN A 72 -6.53 14.18 -2.88
CA ASN A 72 -7.80 13.94 -3.57
C ASN A 72 -8.80 13.19 -2.68
N LEU A 73 -8.34 12.41 -1.69
CA LEU A 73 -9.22 11.66 -0.79
C LEU A 73 -10.19 12.55 0.01
N LYS A 74 -9.91 13.85 0.15
CA LYS A 74 -10.78 14.85 0.81
C LYS A 74 -11.82 15.46 -0.13
N SER A 75 -11.77 15.15 -1.43
CA SER A 75 -12.71 15.70 -2.39
C SER A 75 -14.14 15.23 -2.09
N PRO A 76 -15.13 16.13 -2.01
CA PRO A 76 -16.54 15.74 -1.84
C PRO A 76 -17.08 15.01 -3.07
N LEU A 77 -16.35 15.00 -4.19
CA LEU A 77 -16.70 14.25 -5.40
C LEU A 77 -16.20 12.81 -5.37
N LEU A 78 -15.46 12.39 -4.34
CA LEU A 78 -14.94 11.02 -4.23
C LEU A 78 -15.70 10.24 -3.15
N ARG A 79 -16.49 9.27 -3.59
CA ARG A 79 -17.16 8.30 -2.72
C ARG A 79 -16.36 7.03 -2.62
N ASP A 80 -16.11 6.56 -1.40
CA ASP A 80 -15.61 5.20 -1.17
C ASP A 80 -16.70 4.18 -1.49
N VAL A 81 -16.45 3.34 -2.48
CA VAL A 81 -17.37 2.30 -2.95
C VAL A 81 -16.77 0.91 -2.80
N THR A 82 -15.70 0.76 -2.01
CA THR A 82 -14.94 -0.49 -1.88
C THR A 82 -15.83 -1.68 -1.51
N LYS A 83 -16.81 -1.46 -0.63
CA LYS A 83 -17.78 -2.49 -0.23
C LYS A 83 -18.79 -2.85 -1.32
N GLU A 84 -19.10 -1.91 -2.23
CA GLU A 84 -19.99 -2.15 -3.38
C GLU A 84 -19.36 -3.07 -4.42
N GLU A 85 -18.03 -3.18 -4.43
CA GLU A 85 -17.29 -3.98 -5.39
C GLU A 85 -17.40 -5.49 -5.15
N GLY A 86 -17.96 -5.93 -4.02
CA GLY A 86 -18.14 -7.35 -3.70
C GLY A 86 -16.92 -8.04 -3.08
N TYR A 87 -15.82 -7.31 -2.85
CA TYR A 87 -14.67 -7.86 -2.14
C TYR A 87 -14.96 -8.10 -0.65
N GLN A 88 -14.32 -9.11 -0.07
CA GLN A 88 -14.18 -9.18 1.38
C GLN A 88 -13.40 -7.95 1.87
N VAL A 89 -14.04 -7.16 2.72
CA VAL A 89 -13.45 -5.97 3.35
C VAL A 89 -13.31 -6.17 4.86
N LEU A 90 -12.34 -5.49 5.43
CA LEU A 90 -11.95 -5.56 6.83
C LEU A 90 -11.84 -4.15 7.42
N ASP A 91 -12.19 -4.01 8.68
CA ASP A 91 -11.91 -2.80 9.44
C ASP A 91 -10.56 -2.97 10.14
N ILE A 92 -9.67 -1.97 9.99
CA ILE A 92 -8.38 -1.95 10.67
C ILE A 92 -8.58 -1.30 12.04
N CYS A 93 -8.08 -1.97 13.08
CA CYS A 93 -7.91 -1.42 14.42
C CYS A 93 -6.50 -1.77 14.92
N ILE A 94 -5.60 -0.79 14.98
CA ILE A 94 -4.18 -1.02 15.29
C ILE A 94 -3.64 0.11 16.17
N GLU A 95 -2.74 -0.22 17.08
CA GLU A 95 -2.04 0.74 17.93
C GLU A 95 -0.83 1.37 17.21
N THR A 96 -0.60 2.65 17.46
CA THR A 96 0.61 3.37 17.04
C THR A 96 1.87 2.75 17.64
N ASP A 97 2.96 2.79 16.88
CA ASP A 97 4.29 2.35 17.36
C ASP A 97 5.04 3.46 18.09
N LYS A 98 4.59 4.71 17.91
CA LYS A 98 5.20 5.90 18.51
C LYS A 98 4.24 6.54 19.51
N PRO A 99 4.75 7.21 20.56
CA PRO A 99 3.92 8.01 21.44
C PRO A 99 3.19 9.10 20.66
N VAL A 100 1.91 9.27 20.96
CA VAL A 100 1.03 10.23 20.29
C VAL A 100 0.17 10.97 21.31
N SER A 101 -0.32 12.14 20.94
CA SER A 101 -1.28 12.90 21.74
C SER A 101 -2.60 12.15 21.91
N SER A 102 -3.34 12.43 22.99
CA SER A 102 -4.65 11.82 23.25
C SER A 102 -5.79 12.39 22.37
N SER A 103 -5.55 13.51 21.67
CA SER A 103 -6.55 14.15 20.82
C SER A 103 -6.98 13.25 19.67
N ILE A 104 -8.27 13.36 19.29
CA ILE A 104 -8.75 12.73 18.07
C ILE A 104 -8.10 13.43 16.87
N LYS A 105 -7.56 12.64 15.93
CA LYS A 105 -6.91 13.16 14.73
C LYS A 105 -7.31 12.40 13.48
N GLN A 106 -7.29 13.11 12.35
CA GLN A 106 -7.30 12.53 11.03
C GLN A 106 -5.96 11.83 10.76
N ILE A 107 -6.02 10.64 10.16
CA ILE A 107 -4.86 9.84 9.80
C ILE A 107 -5.03 9.25 8.40
N TYR A 108 -3.92 8.83 7.81
CA TYR A 108 -3.89 8.29 6.45
C TYR A 108 -3.32 6.88 6.46
N LEU A 109 -4.05 5.95 5.88
CA LEU A 109 -3.53 4.63 5.54
C LEU A 109 -2.82 4.77 4.20
N CYS A 110 -1.51 4.56 4.18
CA CYS A 110 -0.69 4.73 3.00
C CYS A 110 -0.26 3.38 2.42
N THR A 111 -0.14 3.32 1.10
CA THR A 111 0.48 2.21 0.36
C THR A 111 1.74 2.70 -0.33
N TYR A 112 2.75 1.85 -0.46
CA TYR A 112 3.94 2.20 -1.22
C TYR A 112 3.64 2.06 -2.71
N ASN A 113 3.59 3.18 -3.44
CA ASN A 113 3.24 3.21 -4.84
C ASN A 113 4.06 4.29 -5.53
N ASP A 114 4.76 3.91 -6.61
CA ASP A 114 5.54 4.86 -7.40
C ASP A 114 6.53 5.65 -6.53
N TYR A 115 7.39 4.89 -5.83
CA TYR A 115 8.56 5.35 -5.06
C TYR A 115 8.24 6.16 -3.79
N ASP A 116 6.98 6.16 -3.36
CA ASP A 116 6.57 6.90 -2.16
C ASP A 116 5.39 6.23 -1.44
N TRP A 117 5.22 6.54 -0.16
CA TRP A 117 4.05 6.15 0.62
C TRP A 117 2.90 7.12 0.34
N LYS A 118 1.96 6.70 -0.50
CA LYS A 118 0.82 7.52 -0.92
C LYS A 118 -0.41 7.19 -0.08
N PRO A 119 -1.14 8.21 0.41
CA PRO A 119 -2.43 8.02 1.06
C PRO A 119 -3.39 7.24 0.16
N LEU A 120 -3.98 6.19 0.73
CA LEU A 120 -4.96 5.32 0.11
C LEU A 120 -6.34 5.51 0.75
N ALA A 121 -6.41 5.69 2.06
CA ALA A 121 -7.66 5.92 2.79
C ALA A 121 -7.48 6.92 3.92
N ILE A 122 -8.55 7.66 4.23
CA ILE A 122 -8.63 8.52 5.41
C ILE A 122 -9.30 7.74 6.54
N GLY A 123 -8.72 7.86 7.73
CA GLY A 123 -9.22 7.24 8.95
C GLY A 123 -9.14 8.20 10.12
N SER A 124 -9.34 7.65 11.31
CA SER A 124 -9.29 8.42 12.55
C SER A 124 -8.45 7.71 13.60
N ARG A 125 -7.80 8.49 14.44
CA ARG A 125 -7.12 8.01 15.63
C ARG A 125 -7.71 8.66 16.87
N LYS A 126 -7.91 7.90 17.95
CA LYS A 126 -8.24 8.40 19.29
C LYS A 126 -7.27 7.79 20.30
N GLY A 127 -6.40 8.59 20.92
CA GLY A 127 -5.25 8.02 21.65
C GLY A 127 -4.41 7.13 20.72
N SER A 128 -3.71 6.10 21.17
CA SER A 128 -2.88 5.29 20.27
C SER A 128 -3.66 4.42 19.25
N THR A 129 -4.99 4.31 19.37
CA THR A 129 -5.80 3.43 18.51
C THR A 129 -6.18 4.11 17.17
N CYS A 130 -5.64 3.58 16.07
CA CYS A 130 -5.95 3.97 14.69
C CYS A 130 -7.06 3.11 14.09
N ARG A 131 -7.97 3.72 13.31
CA ARG A 131 -9.11 3.04 12.69
C ARG A 131 -9.32 3.43 11.23
N PHE A 132 -9.51 2.42 10.39
CA PHE A 132 -9.91 2.54 8.98
C PHE A 132 -11.00 1.53 8.66
N LYS A 133 -11.94 1.92 7.79
CA LYS A 133 -13.06 1.05 7.40
C LYS A 133 -12.90 0.52 5.98
N ASP A 134 -13.54 -0.60 5.71
CA ASP A 134 -13.74 -1.16 4.38
C ASP A 134 -12.44 -1.35 3.58
N ILE A 135 -11.41 -1.93 4.18
CA ILE A 135 -10.10 -2.19 3.53
C ILE A 135 -10.05 -3.62 3.01
N VAL A 136 -9.66 -3.80 1.75
CA VAL A 136 -9.40 -5.14 1.20
C VAL A 136 -8.02 -5.61 1.68
N GLY A 137 -7.99 -6.76 2.36
CA GLY A 137 -6.77 -7.36 2.91
C GLY A 137 -5.82 -7.95 1.87
N ASN A 138 -4.80 -8.64 2.38
CA ASN A 138 -3.63 -9.14 1.65
C ASN A 138 -2.77 -8.04 1.03
N ASN A 139 -2.52 -6.94 1.75
CA ASN A 139 -1.78 -5.77 1.25
C ASN A 139 -0.87 -5.18 2.35
N ILE A 140 0.16 -4.45 1.91
CA ILE A 140 1.12 -3.77 2.79
C ILE A 140 0.72 -2.31 2.95
N PHE A 141 0.67 -1.84 4.19
CA PHE A 141 0.33 -0.47 4.54
C PHE A 141 1.29 0.14 5.57
N ILE A 142 1.28 1.46 5.67
CA ILE A 142 1.83 2.21 6.79
C ILE A 142 0.83 3.31 7.17
N ILE A 143 0.72 3.68 8.44
CA ILE A 143 -0.17 4.76 8.86
C ILE A 143 0.63 6.03 9.12
N ALA A 144 0.12 7.14 8.61
CA ALA A 144 0.71 8.46 8.78
C ALA A 144 -0.25 9.45 9.44
N GLU A 145 0.32 10.35 10.23
CA GLU A 145 -0.26 11.64 10.61
C GLU A 145 0.36 12.76 9.80
N VAL A 146 -0.31 13.92 9.78
CA VAL A 146 0.26 15.13 9.20
C VAL A 146 1.01 15.90 10.28
N SER A 147 2.26 16.23 9.97
CA SER A 147 3.12 17.05 10.81
C SER A 147 2.73 18.53 10.72
N ASN A 148 3.29 19.35 11.60
CA ASN A 148 3.10 20.81 11.55
C ASN A 148 3.64 21.45 10.25
N THR A 149 4.53 20.75 9.54
CA THR A 149 5.09 21.20 8.24
C THR A 149 4.32 20.63 7.05
N GLN A 150 3.10 20.12 7.26
CA GLN A 150 2.26 19.49 6.23
C GLN A 150 2.89 18.27 5.53
N SER A 151 3.80 17.57 6.21
CA SER A 151 4.40 16.32 5.70
C SER A 151 3.79 15.11 6.40
N LEU A 152 3.77 13.96 5.71
CA LEU A 152 3.36 12.69 6.30
C LEU A 152 4.43 12.19 7.27
N GLN A 153 4.02 11.98 8.52
CA GLN A 153 4.82 11.39 9.59
C GLN A 153 4.28 10.01 9.91
N TYR A 154 5.07 8.97 9.64
CA TYR A 154 4.67 7.59 9.90
C TYR A 154 4.64 7.30 11.41
N ILE A 155 3.46 6.87 11.88
CA ILE A 155 3.15 6.55 13.28
C ILE A 155 3.02 5.05 13.53
N THR A 156 3.17 4.23 12.49
CA THR A 156 3.36 2.78 12.58
C THR A 156 4.59 2.35 11.79
N ALA A 157 5.13 1.17 12.09
CA ALA A 157 5.90 0.38 11.14
C ALA A 157 5.01 -0.03 9.96
N PRO A 158 5.58 -0.36 8.78
CA PRO A 158 4.82 -1.02 7.73
C PRO A 158 4.23 -2.33 8.26
N PHE A 159 3.02 -2.68 7.82
CA PHE A 159 2.34 -3.91 8.23
C PHE A 159 1.55 -4.52 7.08
N ILE A 160 1.34 -5.82 7.17
CA ILE A 160 0.48 -6.59 6.28
C ILE A 160 -0.89 -6.71 6.96
N LEU A 161 -1.95 -6.29 6.27
CA LEU A 161 -3.30 -6.73 6.61
C LEU A 161 -3.55 -8.04 5.88
N LYS A 162 -3.69 -9.16 6.58
CA LYS A 162 -3.98 -10.48 5.97
C LYS A 162 -5.47 -10.59 5.60
N LYS A 163 -5.84 -11.67 4.90
CA LYS A 163 -7.23 -11.88 4.43
C LYS A 163 -8.23 -12.16 5.56
N ASP A 164 -7.74 -12.72 6.66
CA ASP A 164 -8.50 -13.05 7.86
C ASP A 164 -8.64 -11.88 8.84
N GLY A 165 -7.99 -10.74 8.56
CA GLY A 165 -7.96 -9.58 9.45
C GLY A 165 -6.75 -9.53 10.38
N ASP A 166 -5.87 -10.55 10.38
CA ASP A 166 -4.64 -10.51 11.15
C ASP A 166 -3.69 -9.42 10.61
N ILE A 167 -3.02 -8.73 11.53
CA ILE A 167 -2.12 -7.63 11.22
C ILE A 167 -0.71 -8.02 11.64
N HIS A 168 0.19 -8.08 10.66
CA HIS A 168 1.58 -8.46 10.89
C HIS A 168 2.52 -7.30 10.58
N LYS A 169 3.21 -6.76 11.61
CA LYS A 169 4.16 -5.65 11.45
C LYS A 169 5.51 -6.14 10.89
N LEU A 170 6.00 -5.45 9.87
CA LEU A 170 7.27 -5.69 9.20
C LEU A 170 8.38 -4.87 9.86
N ILE A 171 8.79 -5.31 11.05
CA ILE A 171 9.88 -4.71 11.82
C ILE A 171 11.13 -5.59 11.63
N PRO A 172 12.21 -5.06 11.01
CA PRO A 172 13.44 -5.81 10.75
C PRO A 172 14.08 -6.36 12.03
N GLN A 173 14.28 -7.68 12.08
CA GLN A 173 15.01 -8.36 13.14
C GLN A 173 16.49 -8.43 12.76
N LYS A 174 17.25 -7.38 13.10
CA LYS A 174 18.66 -7.23 12.66
C LYS A 174 19.59 -8.33 13.17
N GLU A 175 19.28 -8.91 14.33
CA GLU A 175 20.03 -10.04 14.91
C GLU A 175 19.76 -11.38 14.21
N LEU A 176 18.69 -11.45 13.40
CA LEU A 176 18.30 -12.66 12.67
C LEU A 176 18.37 -12.38 11.17
N SER A 177 19.46 -12.79 10.54
CA SER A 177 19.61 -12.66 9.09
C SER A 177 19.13 -13.90 8.33
N GLN A 178 18.82 -13.69 7.05
CA GLN A 178 18.52 -14.73 6.07
C GLN A 178 19.25 -14.44 4.76
N SER A 179 19.41 -15.49 3.95
CA SER A 179 20.01 -15.40 2.62
C SER A 179 18.96 -15.53 1.54
N PHE A 180 19.08 -14.74 0.47
CA PHE A 180 18.22 -14.85 -0.70
C PHE A 180 18.96 -14.44 -1.97
N THR A 181 18.71 -15.16 -3.06
CA THR A 181 19.24 -14.86 -4.39
C THR A 181 18.14 -14.29 -5.27
N PHE A 182 18.33 -13.05 -5.72
CA PHE A 182 17.40 -12.34 -6.58
C PHE A 182 17.83 -12.45 -8.04
N ASN A 183 16.85 -12.66 -8.92
CA ASN A 183 17.06 -12.50 -10.36
C ASN A 183 17.15 -11.02 -10.69
N LYS A 184 18.21 -10.63 -11.41
CA LYS A 184 18.31 -9.30 -12.02
C LYS A 184 17.21 -9.14 -13.08
N ARG A 185 16.76 -7.92 -13.31
CA ARG A 185 15.80 -7.61 -14.35
C ARG A 185 16.40 -7.90 -15.73
N LYS A 186 15.73 -8.76 -16.50
CA LYS A 186 16.19 -9.22 -17.83
C LYS A 186 16.65 -8.09 -18.77
N ASN A 187 15.96 -6.94 -18.76
CA ASN A 187 16.26 -5.82 -19.64
C ASN A 187 17.21 -4.78 -19.01
N LYS A 188 17.79 -5.07 -17.84
CA LYS A 188 18.63 -4.15 -17.05
C LYS A 188 19.83 -4.85 -16.42
N LEU A 189 20.30 -5.98 -16.94
CA LEU A 189 21.38 -6.79 -16.37
C LEU A 189 22.67 -5.99 -16.10
N ASN A 190 22.96 -4.99 -16.95
CA ASN A 190 24.14 -4.13 -16.86
C ASN A 190 24.01 -3.01 -15.80
N GLN A 191 22.85 -2.87 -15.16
CA GLN A 191 22.63 -1.84 -14.15
C GLN A 191 22.85 -2.40 -12.75
N LYS A 192 23.33 -1.53 -11.86
CA LYS A 192 23.47 -1.86 -10.44
C LYS A 192 22.09 -2.13 -9.85
N HIS A 193 21.85 -3.36 -9.46
CA HIS A 193 20.68 -3.70 -8.67
C HIS A 193 21.02 -3.56 -7.18
N THR A 194 20.12 -2.97 -6.41
CA THR A 194 20.32 -2.72 -4.98
C THR A 194 19.12 -3.23 -4.20
N LEU A 195 19.36 -4.05 -3.19
CA LEU A 195 18.35 -4.43 -2.21
C LEU A 195 18.34 -3.41 -1.07
N HIS A 196 17.15 -2.99 -0.68
CA HIS A 196 16.93 -2.13 0.47
C HIS A 196 15.97 -2.82 1.45
N TYR A 197 16.08 -2.45 2.73
CA TYR A 197 15.05 -2.75 3.73
C TYR A 197 14.56 -1.46 4.38
N TRP A 198 13.29 -1.45 4.79
CA TRP A 198 12.71 -0.32 5.52
C TRP A 198 13.20 -0.32 6.97
N ASP A 199 13.83 0.76 7.40
CA ASP A 199 14.23 0.99 8.79
C ASP A 199 13.21 1.91 9.47
N ALA A 200 12.53 1.38 10.49
CA ALA A 200 11.45 2.07 11.19
C ALA A 200 11.93 3.28 12.01
N ASP A 201 13.18 3.25 12.49
CA ASP A 201 13.77 4.35 13.27
C ASP A 201 14.13 5.51 12.34
N LYS A 202 14.70 5.20 11.17
CA LYS A 202 15.04 6.19 10.15
C LYS A 202 13.87 6.62 9.27
N ASN A 203 12.71 5.96 9.37
CA ASN A 203 11.55 6.15 8.51
C ASN A 203 11.93 6.11 7.00
N GLY A 204 12.76 5.15 6.59
CA GLY A 204 13.27 5.13 5.23
C GLY A 204 13.94 3.82 4.83
N PHE A 205 14.17 3.66 3.53
CA PHE A 205 14.88 2.52 2.98
C PHE A 205 16.40 2.66 3.14
N ILE A 206 17.04 1.63 3.68
CA ILE A 206 18.50 1.51 3.80
C ILE A 206 18.97 0.40 2.86
N SER A 207 20.01 0.67 2.07
CA SER A 207 20.62 -0.34 1.18
C SER A 207 21.36 -1.41 1.96
N LEU A 208 21.31 -2.64 1.45
CA LEU A 208 22.14 -3.77 1.87
C LEU A 208 23.29 -3.96 0.90
N GLU A 209 24.42 -4.42 1.42
CA GLU A 209 25.56 -4.83 0.61
C GLU A 209 25.29 -6.21 0.00
N GLU A 210 25.59 -6.36 -1.29
CA GLU A 210 25.51 -7.66 -1.95
C GLU A 210 26.67 -8.55 -1.47
N MET A 211 26.40 -9.83 -1.27
CA MET A 211 27.44 -10.81 -0.95
C MET A 211 28.19 -11.23 -2.21
N SER A 212 27.43 -11.51 -3.28
CA SER A 212 27.97 -11.92 -4.57
C SER A 212 26.98 -11.64 -5.69
N SER A 213 27.48 -11.52 -6.90
CA SER A 213 26.68 -11.27 -8.11
C SER A 213 27.18 -12.13 -9.27
N THR A 214 26.25 -12.59 -10.10
CA THR A 214 26.53 -13.11 -11.45
C THR A 214 25.96 -12.16 -12.49
N ASP A 215 26.03 -12.53 -13.78
CA ASP A 215 25.40 -11.75 -14.86
C ASP A 215 23.88 -11.63 -14.70
N THR A 216 23.24 -12.63 -14.11
CA THR A 216 21.77 -12.74 -14.03
C THR A 216 21.20 -12.69 -12.62
N THR A 217 22.02 -12.82 -11.57
CA THR A 217 21.55 -12.90 -10.18
C THR A 217 22.41 -12.11 -9.21
N GLN A 218 21.84 -11.76 -8.05
CA GLN A 218 22.55 -11.20 -6.89
C GLN A 218 22.14 -11.94 -5.63
N THR A 219 23.11 -12.27 -4.79
CA THR A 219 22.89 -12.95 -3.50
C THR A 219 23.20 -12.00 -2.36
N TYR A 220 22.32 -12.00 -1.36
CA TYR A 220 22.46 -11.24 -0.11
C TYR A 220 22.33 -12.22 1.04
N ASN A 221 23.23 -12.20 2.01
CA ASN A 221 23.23 -13.10 3.18
C ASN A 221 22.94 -12.40 4.52
N GLN A 222 22.83 -11.07 4.52
CA GLN A 222 22.53 -10.25 5.70
C GLN A 222 21.16 -9.56 5.60
N ILE A 223 20.18 -10.22 4.98
CA ILE A 223 18.81 -9.68 4.91
C ILE A 223 18.17 -9.85 6.29
N PRO A 224 17.70 -8.80 6.98
CA PRO A 224 17.00 -8.97 8.25
C PRO A 224 15.71 -9.78 8.05
N LYS A 225 15.41 -10.71 8.97
CA LYS A 225 14.10 -11.35 9.01
C LYS A 225 13.01 -10.32 9.33
N ASN A 226 11.79 -10.62 8.90
CA ASN A 226 10.61 -9.76 9.12
C ASN A 226 10.73 -8.33 8.55
N ALA A 227 11.53 -8.14 7.49
CA ALA A 227 11.74 -6.84 6.87
C ALA A 227 10.81 -6.59 5.68
N LEU A 228 10.37 -5.34 5.51
CA LEU A 228 9.88 -4.82 4.23
C LEU A 228 11.09 -4.54 3.35
N LEU A 229 11.12 -5.14 2.16
CA LEU A 229 12.23 -5.12 1.22
C LEU A 229 11.85 -4.40 -0.07
N TRP A 230 12.85 -3.86 -0.75
CA TRP A 230 12.68 -3.19 -2.03
C TRP A 230 13.91 -3.42 -2.91
N PHE A 231 13.73 -4.02 -4.08
CA PHE A 231 14.83 -4.38 -4.98
C PHE A 231 14.78 -3.52 -6.24
N THR A 232 15.80 -2.68 -6.42
CA THR A 232 15.75 -1.55 -7.36
C THR A 232 16.93 -1.53 -8.33
N VAL A 233 16.73 -0.86 -9.46
CA VAL A 233 17.78 -0.24 -10.28
C VAL A 233 17.75 1.29 -10.08
N PRO A 234 18.81 2.04 -10.47
CA PRO A 234 18.90 3.48 -10.19
C PRO A 234 17.82 4.30 -10.92
N GLU A 235 17.34 3.79 -12.05
CA GLU A 235 16.29 4.43 -12.83
C GLU A 235 14.91 4.27 -12.18
N ARG A 236 14.14 5.35 -12.14
CA ARG A 236 12.72 5.29 -11.75
C ARG A 236 11.91 4.65 -12.87
N ILE A 237 11.65 3.35 -12.73
CA ILE A 237 10.83 2.54 -13.65
C ILE A 237 9.64 1.91 -12.92
N VAL A 238 8.66 1.45 -13.68
CA VAL A 238 7.55 0.64 -13.14
C VAL A 238 8.03 -0.75 -12.70
N ASN A 239 7.21 -1.37 -11.87
CA ASN A 239 7.35 -2.69 -11.27
C ASN A 239 8.51 -2.82 -10.28
N GLN A 240 9.02 -1.72 -9.69
CA GLN A 240 9.96 -1.75 -8.56
C GLN A 240 9.16 -1.72 -7.25
N ARG A 241 8.56 -2.85 -6.90
CA ARG A 241 7.58 -2.95 -5.81
C ARG A 241 8.27 -3.35 -4.51
N VAL A 242 7.71 -2.91 -3.39
CA VAL A 242 8.06 -3.43 -2.08
C VAL A 242 7.51 -4.84 -1.90
N PHE A 243 8.18 -5.64 -1.10
CA PHE A 243 7.83 -7.04 -0.85
C PHE A 243 8.38 -7.49 0.51
N TYR A 244 8.04 -8.69 0.94
CA TYR A 244 8.68 -9.37 2.06
C TYR A 244 9.00 -10.81 1.66
N ILE A 245 9.89 -11.45 2.43
CA ILE A 245 10.22 -12.88 2.25
C ILE A 245 9.50 -13.66 3.34
N GLU A 246 8.73 -14.66 2.93
CA GLU A 246 8.04 -15.60 3.81
C GLU A 246 8.18 -16.99 3.20
N ASN A 247 8.64 -17.96 4.01
CA ASN A 247 8.89 -19.34 3.60
C ASN A 247 9.70 -19.42 2.28
N ASP A 248 10.85 -18.73 2.26
CA ASP A 248 11.77 -18.67 1.11
C ASP A 248 11.13 -18.18 -0.20
N SER A 249 10.03 -17.44 -0.11
CA SER A 249 9.28 -16.92 -1.26
C SER A 249 9.01 -15.42 -1.12
N ILE A 250 9.09 -14.70 -2.24
CA ILE A 250 8.74 -13.28 -2.32
C ILE A 250 7.21 -13.13 -2.27
N LYS A 251 6.73 -12.23 -1.40
CA LYS A 251 5.32 -11.86 -1.26
C LYS A 251 5.15 -10.35 -1.44
N TYR A 252 4.11 -9.95 -2.16
CA TYR A 252 3.72 -8.57 -2.44
C TYR A 252 2.41 -8.21 -1.74
#